data_AF-A0A5A7ZMW7-F1
#
_entry.id   AF-A0A5A7ZMW7-F1
#
_cell.length_a   1.000
_cell.length_b   1.000
_cell.length_c   1.000
_cell.angle_alpha   90.00
_cell.angle_beta   90.00
_cell.angle_gamma   90.00
#
_symmetry.space_group_name_H-M   'P 1'
#
loop_
_entity.id
_entity.type
_entity.pdbx_description
1 polymer ?
#
loop_
_entity_poly.entity_id
_entity_poly.type
_entity_poly.pdbx_seq_one_letter_code
_entity_poly.pdbx_strand_id
1 'polypeptide(L)' 'MMRSEEPNDLDILILYNNHDDVTALRSAELWEVALPPVEIIAMTASEQMHYDFISLTGAVRLHS' A
#
# COMPACT_ATOMS: atom_id res chain seq x y z
N MET A 1 2.80 -0.64 -15.46
CA MET A 1 2.96 -0.25 -14.05
C MET A 1 3.78 1.03 -14.06
N MET A 2 3.12 2.19 -14.03
CA MET A 2 3.82 3.48 -13.95
C MET A 2 4.18 3.69 -12.48
N ARG A 3 5.47 3.58 -12.16
CA ARG A 3 5.99 4.11 -10.90
C ARG A 3 6.21 5.60 -11.13
N SER A 4 5.60 6.45 -10.31
CA SER A 4 5.94 7.87 -10.26
C SER A 4 7.41 7.99 -9.86
N GLU A 5 8.19 8.81 -10.57
CA GLU A 5 9.61 9.07 -10.24
C GLU A 5 9.76 10.03 -9.05
N GLU A 6 8.67 10.65 -8.61
CA GLU A 6 8.59 11.43 -7.39
C GLU A 6 7.91 10.57 -6.30
N PRO A 7 8.55 10.34 -5.14
CA PRO A 7 7.93 9.61 -4.05
C PRO A 7 6.68 10.37 -3.62
N ASN A 8 5.53 9.69 -3.62
CA ASN A 8 4.33 10.23 -3.03
C ASN A 8 4.62 10.56 -1.56
N ASP A 9 4.03 11.64 -1.07
CA ASP A 9 4.24 12.12 0.30
C ASP A 9 3.85 11.06 1.36
N LEU A 10 3.00 10.09 1.00
CA LEU A 10 2.60 9.00 1.88
C LEU A 10 2.45 7.64 1.15
N ASP A 11 3.22 6.65 1.58
CA ASP A 11 3.03 5.25 1.17
C ASP A 11 2.22 4.48 2.22
N ILE A 12 1.16 3.79 1.79
CA ILE A 12 0.30 2.96 2.65
C ILE A 12 0.40 1.50 2.26
N LEU A 13 0.90 0.67 3.16
CA LEU A 13 0.84 -0.79 3.04
C LEU A 13 -0.49 -1.33 3.58
N ILE A 14 -1.25 -2.02 2.73
CA ILE A 14 -2.45 -2.77 3.09
C ILE A 14 -2.15 -4.27 3.04
N LEU A 15 -2.38 -4.95 4.16
CA LEU A 15 -2.32 -6.40 4.21
C LEU A 15 -3.69 -7.00 3.93
N TYR A 16 -3.76 -7.89 2.96
CA TYR A 16 -5.01 -8.52 2.55
C TYR A 16 -4.93 -10.05 2.59
N ASN A 17 -6.08 -10.68 2.83
CA ASN A 17 -6.24 -12.14 2.75
C ASN A 17 -7.10 -12.56 1.55
N ASN A 18 -7.95 -11.65 1.05
CA ASN A 18 -8.79 -11.88 -0.10
C ASN A 18 -8.44 -10.89 -1.22
N HIS A 19 -8.15 -11.43 -2.40
CA HIS A 19 -7.79 -10.64 -3.58
C HIS A 19 -8.96 -9.80 -4.11
N ASP A 20 -10.21 -10.22 -3.86
CA ASP A 20 -11.39 -9.46 -4.26
C ASP A 20 -11.46 -8.12 -3.53
N ASP A 21 -11.03 -8.06 -2.26
CA ASP A 21 -11.02 -6.83 -1.47
C ASP A 21 -10.04 -5.80 -2.04
N VAL A 22 -8.87 -6.24 -2.51
CA VAL A 22 -7.88 -5.37 -3.19
C VAL A 22 -8.41 -4.88 -4.53
N THR A 23 -9.13 -5.75 -5.24
CA THR A 23 -9.74 -5.38 -6.52
C THR A 23 -10.82 -4.32 -6.32
N ALA A 24 -11.69 -4.50 -5.33
CA ALA A 24 -12.71 -3.52 -4.96
C ALA A 24 -12.09 -2.20 -4.50
N LEU A 25 -11.04 -2.25 -3.67
CA LEU A 25 -10.26 -1.07 -3.30
C LEU A 25 -9.74 -0.36 -4.54
N ARG A 26 -9.05 -1.08 -5.44
CA ARG A 26 -8.49 -0.55 -6.69
C ARG A 26 -9.52 0.14 -7.58
N SER A 27 -10.74 -0.39 -7.64
CA SER A 27 -11.83 0.20 -8.41
C SER A 27 -12.44 1.47 -7.80
N ALA A 28 -12.20 1.74 -6.51
CA ALA A 28 -12.73 2.93 -5.86
C ALA A 28 -11.94 4.21 -6.19
N GLU A 29 -10.68 4.09 -6.65
CA GLU A 29 -9.81 5.19 -7.09
C GLU A 29 -9.70 6.38 -6.11
N LEU A 30 -9.97 6.15 -4.82
CA LEU A 30 -10.07 7.22 -3.81
C LEU A 30 -8.72 7.88 -3.47
N TRP A 31 -7.60 7.22 -3.73
CA TRP A 31 -6.25 7.76 -3.43
C TRP A 31 -5.75 8.77 -4.47
N GLU A 32 -6.29 8.76 -5.69
CA GLU A 32 -5.92 9.73 -6.75
C GLU A 32 -6.29 11.18 -6.39
N VAL A 33 -7.26 11.35 -5.48
CA VAL A 33 -7.75 12.65 -5.02
C VAL A 33 -7.33 12.98 -3.58
N ALA A 34 -6.50 12.13 -2.96
CA ALA A 34 -6.02 12.36 -1.61
C ALA A 34 -4.99 13.49 -1.56
N LEU A 35 -5.00 14.27 -0.48
CA LEU A 35 -4.06 15.34 -0.20
C LEU A 35 -3.51 15.15 1.23
N PRO A 36 -2.22 14.80 1.39
CA PRO A 36 -1.22 14.60 0.33
C PRO A 36 -1.51 13.39 -0.60
N PRO A 37 -0.89 13.31 -1.80
CA PRO A 37 -0.97 12.14 -2.67
C PRO A 37 -0.53 10.88 -1.92
N VAL A 38 -1.25 9.78 -2.15
CA VAL A 38 -1.03 8.52 -1.43
C VAL A 38 -0.76 7.39 -2.42
N GLU A 39 0.29 6.61 -2.17
CA GLU A 39 0.53 5.35 -2.88
C GLU A 39 0.06 4.17 -2.04
N ILE A 40 -0.69 3.24 -2.66
CA ILE A 40 -1.11 2.01 -1.98
C ILE A 40 -0.26 0.85 -2.45
N ILE A 41 0.37 0.19 -1.48
CA ILE A 41 1.09 -1.05 -1.65
C ILE A 41 0.21 -2.15 -1.04
N ALA A 42 -0.21 -3.13 -1.83
CA ALA A 42 -1.01 -4.25 -1.35
C ALA A 42 -0.16 -5.52 -1.32
N MET A 43 -0.11 -6.19 -0.17
CA MET A 43 0.59 -7.46 0.00
C MET A 43 -0.25 -8.43 0.85
N THR A 44 -0.08 -9.72 0.64
CA THR A 44 -0.50 -10.71 1.63
C THR A 44 0.43 -10.67 2.85
N ALA A 45 -0.03 -11.18 3.99
CA ALA A 45 0.82 -11.30 5.18
C ALA A 45 2.09 -12.14 4.92
N SER A 46 1.97 -13.18 4.10
CA SER A 46 3.11 -14.00 3.67
C SER A 46 4.11 -13.22 2.83
N GLU A 47 3.65 -12.38 1.91
CA GLU A 47 4.54 -11.56 1.08
C GLU A 47 5.24 -10.50 1.92
N GLN A 48 4.53 -9.82 2.82
CA GLN A 48 5.15 -8.84 3.71
C GLN A 48 6.27 -9.45 4.54
N MET A 49 6.04 -10.64 5.11
CA MET A 49 7.05 -11.39 5.86
C MET A 49 8.22 -11.83 4.96
N HIS A 50 7.94 -12.27 3.73
CA HIS A 50 8.98 -12.71 2.81
C HIS A 50 9.89 -11.57 2.35
N TYR A 51 9.33 -10.38 2.14
CA TYR A 51 10.06 -9.20 1.69
C TYR A 51 10.58 -8.33 2.84
N ASP A 52 10.27 -8.66 4.09
CA ASP A 52 10.60 -7.86 5.29
C ASP A 52 10.29 -6.37 5.12
N PHE A 53 9.22 -6.04 4.39
CA PHE A 53 8.96 -4.69 3.88
C PHE A 53 9.04 -3.63 4.98
N ILE A 54 8.36 -3.85 6.11
CA ILE A 54 8.33 -2.92 7.25
C ILE A 54 9.75 -2.69 7.81
N SER A 55 10.56 -3.75 7.93
CA SER A 55 11.91 -3.64 8.46
C SER A 55 12.84 -2.91 7.49
N LEU A 56 12.62 -3.03 6.18
CA LEU A 56 13.45 -2.42 5.15
C LEU A 56 13.10 -0.95 4.92
N THR A 57 11.81 -0.60 4.94
CA THR A 57 11.35 0.77 4.67
C THR A 57 11.22 1.62 5.92
N GLY A 58 11.23 1.00 7.11
CA GLY A 58 10.96 1.70 8.37
C GLY A 58 9.50 2.14 8.51
N ALA A 59 8.58 1.51 7.77
CA ALA A 59 7.16 1.84 7.80
C ALA A 59 6.59 1.74 9.22
N VAL A 60 5.77 2.71 9.61
CA VAL A 60 5.11 2.74 10.92
C VAL A 60 3.69 2.20 10.78
N ARG A 61 3.33 1.24 11.63
CA ARG A 61 1.96 0.69 11.66
C ARG A 61 1.02 1.70 12.32
N LEU A 62 -0.02 2.12 11.59
CA LEU A 62 -0.99 3.10 12.08
C LEU A 62 -2.07 2.48 13.00
N HIS A 63 -2.44 1.21 12.77
CA HIS A 63 -3.43 0.50 13.57
C HIS A 63 -3.06 -0.99 13.77
N SER A 64 -3.31 -1.51 14.97
CA SER A 64 -3.08 -2.90 15.38
C SER A 64 -4.24 -3.82 15.00
#